data_AF-A0A6V7HS78-F1
#
_entry.id   AF-A0A6V7HS78-F1
#
_cell.length_a   1.000
_cell.length_b   1.000
_cell.length_c   1.000
_cell.angle_alpha   90.00
_cell.angle_beta   90.00
_cell.angle_gamma   90.00
#
_symmetry.space_group_name_H-M   'P 1'
#
loop_
_entity.id
_entity.type
_entity.pdbx_description
1 polymer ?
#
loop_
_entity_poly.entity_id
_entity_poly.type
_entity_poly.pdbx_seq_one_letter_code
_entity_poly.pdbx_strand_id
1 'polypeptide(L)' 'VVQPYVLGLLISYFAPFSTITTEQAYIYATGVILMAIVISFIDQHVSMGQLEMGMRLRIASSSLVYRK' A
#
# COMPACT_ATOMS: atom_id res chain seq x y z
N VAL A 1 9.07 2.93 -0.87
CA VAL A 1 10.00 1.98 -0.19
C VAL A 1 9.33 0.69 0.27
N VAL A 2 8.07 0.69 0.73
CA VAL A 2 7.32 -0.53 1.12
C VAL A 2 6.90 -1.39 -0.08
N GLN A 3 6.63 -0.76 -1.22
CA GLN A 3 6.14 -1.39 -2.45
C GLN A 3 7.02 -2.56 -2.99
N PRO A 4 8.35 -2.45 -3.13
CA PRO A 4 9.20 -3.58 -3.52
C PRO A 4 9.35 -4.65 -2.43
N TYR A 5 9.15 -4.30 -1.16
CA TYR A 5 9.27 -5.23 -0.03
C TYR A 5 8.11 -6.23 -0.01
N VAL A 6 6.90 -5.75 -0.28
CA VAL A 6 5.69 -6.59 -0.38
C VAL A 6 5.72 -7.48 -1.62
N LEU A 7 6.19 -6.96 -2.77
CA LEU A 7 6.40 -7.74 -3.99
C LEU A 7 7.50 -8.80 -3.83
N GLY A 8 8.60 -8.47 -3.12
CA GLY A 8 9.70 -9.39 -2.83
C GLY A 8 9.28 -10.55 -1.91
N LEU A 9 8.42 -10.27 -0.92
CA LEU A 9 7.87 -11.30 -0.03
C LEU A 9 6.93 -12.25 -0.78
N LEU A 10 6.13 -11.72 -1.71
CA LEU A 10 5.22 -12.48 -2.57
C LEU A 10 5.97 -13.46 -3.49
N ILE A 11 7.09 -13.00 -4.09
CA ILE A 11 7.93 -13.81 -4.98
C ILE A 11 8.72 -14.87 -4.20
N SER A 12 9.26 -14.52 -3.02
CA SER A 12 10.02 -15.48 -2.19
C SER A 12 9.14 -16.59 -1.59
N TYR A 13 7.82 -16.40 -1.55
CA TYR A 13 6.83 -17.39 -1.10
C TYR A 13 6.45 -18.42 -2.20
N PHE A 14 6.73 -18.12 -3.47
CA PHE A 14 6.62 -19.05 -4.60
C PHE A 14 7.83 -20.01 -4.73
N ALA A 15 8.77 -19.98 -3.77
CA ALA A 15 9.94 -20.86 -3.78
C ALA A 15 9.52 -22.35 -3.70
N PRO A 16 9.94 -23.20 -4.67
CA PRO A 16 9.34 -24.51 -4.95
C PRO A 16 9.84 -25.64 -4.04
N PHE A 17 9.97 -25.40 -2.72
CA PHE A 17 10.57 -26.36 -1.79
C PHE A 17 9.94 -26.33 -0.40
N SER A 18 8.61 -26.47 -0.30
CA SER A 18 7.99 -26.63 1.02
C SER A 18 7.11 -27.87 1.07
N THR A 19 7.50 -28.80 1.93
CA THR A 19 6.85 -30.06 2.30
C THR A 19 5.58 -29.80 3.12
N ILE A 20 4.69 -28.95 2.63
CA ILE A 20 3.53 -28.43 3.34
C ILE A 20 2.25 -29.04 2.75
N THR A 21 1.37 -29.54 3.63
CA THR A 21 0.06 -30.07 3.27
C THR A 21 -0.80 -29.00 2.60
N THR A 22 -1.62 -29.39 1.62
CA THR A 22 -2.45 -28.51 0.77
C THR A 22 -3.31 -27.52 1.57
N GLU A 23 -3.81 -27.93 2.73
CA GLU A 23 -4.62 -27.09 3.63
C GLU A 23 -3.87 -25.85 4.15
N GLN A 24 -2.61 -26.02 4.55
CA GLN A 24 -1.80 -24.91 5.07
C GLN A 24 -1.44 -23.93 3.95
N ALA A 25 -1.20 -24.42 2.73
CA ALA A 25 -0.95 -23.58 1.57
C ALA A 25 -2.13 -22.63 1.27
N TYR A 26 -3.38 -23.11 1.39
CA TYR A 26 -4.57 -22.27 1.19
C TYR A 26 -4.74 -21.19 2.28
N ILE A 27 -4.45 -21.52 3.54
CA ILE A 27 -4.55 -20.55 4.66
C ILE A 27 -3.54 -19.42 4.47
N TYR A 28 -2.30 -19.74 4.10
CA TYR A 28 -1.30 -18.71 3.86
C TYR A 28 -1.62 -17.88 2.60
N ALA A 29 -2.10 -18.50 1.52
CA ALA A 29 -2.50 -17.78 0.30
C ALA A 29 -3.61 -16.75 0.57
N THR A 30 -4.65 -17.15 1.32
CA THR A 30 -5.76 -16.26 1.66
C THR A 30 -5.33 -15.14 2.63
N GLY A 31 -4.45 -15.43 3.58
CA GLY A 31 -3.86 -14.42 4.48
C GLY A 31 -3.10 -13.32 3.73
N VAL A 32 -2.34 -13.69 2.70
CA VAL A 32 -1.60 -12.72 1.86
C VAL A 32 -2.55 -11.83 1.05
N ILE A 33 -3.62 -12.41 0.47
CA ILE A 33 -4.62 -11.65 -0.29
C ILE A 33 -5.33 -10.65 0.62
N LEU A 34 -5.77 -11.07 1.82
CA LEU A 34 -6.41 -10.18 2.78
C LEU A 34 -5.49 -9.02 3.20
N MET A 35 -4.21 -9.32 3.45
CA MET A 35 -3.24 -8.30 3.84
C MET A 35 -2.98 -7.29 2.70
N ALA A 36 -2.92 -7.76 1.45
CA ALA A 36 -2.78 -6.88 0.28
C ALA A 36 -3.98 -5.95 0.09
N ILE A 37 -5.20 -6.45 0.33
CA ILE A 37 -6.43 -5.65 0.29
C ILE A 37 -6.36 -4.54 1.37
N VAL A 38 -6.06 -4.88 2.62
CA VAL A 38 -5.99 -3.91 3.72
C VAL A 38 -4.98 -2.79 3.43
N ILE A 39 -3.79 -3.13 2.92
CA ILE A 39 -2.78 -2.14 2.56
C ILE A 39 -3.27 -1.21 1.45
N SER A 40 -3.95 -1.76 0.43
CA SER A 40 -4.49 -0.98 -0.68
C SER A 40 -5.58 0.00 -0.21
N PHE A 41 -6.42 -0.43 0.74
CA PHE A 41 -7.43 0.44 1.36
C PHE A 41 -6.79 1.59 2.14
N ILE A 42 -5.75 1.32 2.92
CA ILE A 42 -5.02 2.35 3.69
C ILE A 42 -4.38 3.36 2.73
N ASP A 43 -3.70 2.88 1.68
CA ASP A 43 -3.03 3.74 0.70
C ASP A 43 -4.01 4.70 0.02
N GLN A 44 -5.18 4.19 -0.39
CA GLN A 44 -6.23 5.02 -0.99
C GLN A 44 -6.71 6.12 -0.04
N HIS A 45 -6.93 5.81 1.24
CA HIS A 45 -7.37 6.80 2.24
C HIS A 45 -6.29 7.84 2.53
N VAL A 46 -5.03 7.41 2.65
CA VAL A 46 -3.89 8.31 2.90
C VAL A 46 -3.68 9.25 1.70
N SER A 47 -3.75 8.72 0.48
CA SER A 47 -3.60 9.49 -0.76
C SER A 47 -4.67 10.59 -0.88
N MET A 48 -5.92 10.28 -0.55
CA MET A 48 -7.01 11.27 -0.54
C MET A 48 -6.74 12.42 0.44
N GLY A 49 -6.27 12.11 1.66
CA GLY A 49 -5.91 13.14 2.64
C GLY A 49 -4.73 14.01 2.21
N GLN A 50 -3.71 13.40 1.58
CA GLN A 50 -2.55 14.13 1.05
C GLN A 50 -2.93 15.08 -0.10
N LEU A 51 -3.84 14.66 -0.99
CA LEU A 51 -4.35 15.50 -2.07
C LEU A 51 -5.10 16.72 -1.54
N GLU A 52 -5.93 16.55 -0.53
CA GLU A 52 -6.65 17.66 0.10
C GLU A 52 -5.69 18.67 0.75
N MET A 53 -4.69 18.18 1.46
CA MET A 53 -3.66 19.03 2.09
C MET A 53 -2.84 19.79 1.03
N GLY A 54 -2.46 19.13 -0.06
CA GLY A 54 -1.77 19.75 -1.19
C GLY A 54 -2.60 20.83 -1.87
N MET A 55 -3.91 20.61 -2.03
CA MET A 55 -4.83 21.62 -2.59
C MET A 55 -4.88 22.88 -1.72
N ARG A 56 -5.00 22.72 -0.41
CA ARG A 56 -4.99 23.85 0.55
C ARG A 56 -3.66 24.62 0.51
N LEU A 57 -2.53 23.92 0.42
CA LEU A 57 -1.20 24.52 0.33
C LEU A 57 -1.03 25.40 -0.94
N ARG A 58 -1.53 24.92 -2.09
CA ARG A 58 -1.49 25.69 -3.35
C ARG A 58 -2.32 26.96 -3.27
N ILE A 59 -3.50 26.91 -2.65
CA ILE A 59 -4.36 28.09 -2.45
C ILE A 59 -3.68 29.10 -1.52
N ALA A 60 -3.07 28.63 -0.42
CA ALA A 60 -2.38 29.48 0.55
C ALA A 60 -1.13 30.16 -0.03
N SER A 61 -0.35 29.46 -0.86
CA SER A 61 0.84 30.04 -1.51
C SER A 61 0.48 31.10 -2.54
N SER A 62 -0.53 30.85 -3.39
CA SER A 62 -1.02 31.85 -4.34
C SER A 62 -1.59 33.10 -3.65
N SER A 63 -2.28 32.94 -2.52
CA SER A 63 -2.80 34.09 -1.76
C SER A 63 -1.71 34.88 -1.03
N LEU A 64 -0.64 34.22 -0.58
CA LEU A 64 0.55 34.87 0.00
C LEU A 64 1.32 35.69 -1.04
N VAL A 65 1.53 35.16 -2.24
CA VAL A 65 2.24 35.87 -3.32
C VAL A 65 1.44 37.09 -3.76
N TYR A 66 0.12 36.97 -3.89
CA TYR A 66 -0.73 38.10 -4.28
C TYR A 66 -0.75 39.24 -3.23
N ARG A 67 -0.50 38.93 -1.96
CA ARG A 67 -0.46 39.92 -0.87
C ARG A 67 0.91 40.59 -0.70
N LYS A 68 1.92 40.23 -1.47
CA LYS A 68 3.28 40.78 -1.40
C LYS A 68 3.59 41.66 -2.61
#